data_AF-A0A2C8ZA47-F1
#
_entry.id   AF-A0A2C8ZA47-F1
#
_cell.length_a   1.000
_cell.length_b   1.000
_cell.length_c   1.000
_cell.angle_alpha   90.00
_cell.angle_beta   90.00
_cell.angle_gamma   90.00
#
_symmetry.space_group_name_H-M   'P 1'
#
loop_
_entity.id
_entity.type
_entity.pdbx_description
1 polymer ?
#
loop_
_entity_poly.entity_id
_entity_poly.type
_entity_poly.pdbx_seq_one_letter_code
_entity_poly.pdbx_strand_id
1 'polypeptide(L)'
;MRRAELAASLGGCILVIISLVIIWAARLTVPRELYVSELGAEGMLTAGWFEAALLLIVVGGSAIAWAGRRVRSNARALRAWTPAISLWIGCALFLFASQVTCTAGCPLPYGSTFNLQDFLHTLAAVFAFAAACWAMLQSSFARNHRVLAVFSRVTGILVAVIAGTGGLFSLFRFEQELGSRMEFVATTLAIAWLVVFGAVLAARLVRVAPAGSAVHEPQKAVSEAH
;
A
#
# COMPACT_ATOMS: atom_id res chain seq x y z
N MET A 1 17.31 -16.85 2.43
CA MET A 1 16.73 -15.47 2.51
C MET A 1 16.02 -15.03 1.22
N ARG A 2 16.64 -15.06 0.03
CA ARG A 2 15.98 -14.60 -1.22
C ARG A 2 14.64 -15.26 -1.55
N ARG A 3 14.50 -16.57 -1.33
CA ARG A 3 13.22 -17.30 -1.54
C ARG A 3 12.10 -16.78 -0.64
N ALA A 4 12.42 -16.49 0.63
CA ALA A 4 11.46 -15.93 1.58
C ALA A 4 11.05 -14.51 1.18
N GLU A 5 11.99 -13.68 0.73
CA GLU A 5 11.69 -12.32 0.23
C GLU A 5 10.84 -12.35 -1.04
N LEU A 6 11.10 -13.30 -1.93
CA LEU A 6 10.29 -13.51 -3.13
C LEU A 6 8.86 -13.95 -2.76
N ALA A 7 8.73 -14.94 -1.87
CA ALA A 7 7.45 -15.43 -1.39
C ALA A 7 6.65 -14.32 -0.67
N ALA A 8 7.30 -13.54 0.20
CA ALA A 8 6.69 -12.40 0.88
C ALA A 8 6.22 -11.33 -0.10
N SER A 9 7.01 -11.04 -1.14
CA SER A 9 6.67 -10.05 -2.15
C SER A 9 5.50 -10.50 -3.03
N LEU A 10 5.51 -11.75 -3.51
CA LEU A 10 4.44 -12.31 -4.34
C LEU A 10 3.15 -12.52 -3.54
N GLY A 11 3.26 -13.17 -2.37
CA GLY A 11 2.13 -13.37 -1.46
C GLY A 11 1.53 -12.03 -1.04
N GLY A 12 2.37 -11.05 -0.70
CA GLY A 12 1.90 -9.71 -0.39
C GLY A 12 1.17 -9.02 -1.54
N CYS A 13 1.65 -9.15 -2.79
CA CYS A 13 0.93 -8.63 -3.96
C CYS A 13 -0.44 -9.28 -4.12
N ILE A 14 -0.52 -10.60 -3.97
CA ILE A 14 -1.79 -11.34 -4.09
C ILE A 14 -2.79 -10.87 -3.03
N LEU A 15 -2.38 -10.76 -1.76
CA LEU A 15 -3.25 -10.30 -0.68
C LEU A 15 -3.77 -8.87 -0.92
N VAL A 16 -2.88 -7.98 -1.37
CA VAL A 16 -3.24 -6.58 -1.67
C VAL A 16 -4.17 -6.48 -2.89
N ILE A 17 -3.98 -7.32 -3.92
CA ILE A 17 -4.89 -7.41 -5.07
C ILE A 17 -6.27 -7.92 -4.64
N ILE A 18 -6.33 -8.98 -3.83
CA ILE A 18 -7.59 -9.51 -3.32
C ILE A 18 -8.32 -8.44 -2.51
N SER A 19 -7.60 -7.71 -1.65
CA SER A 19 -8.16 -6.57 -0.93
C SER A 19 -8.75 -5.51 -1.86
N LEU A 20 -8.01 -5.11 -2.90
CA LEU A 20 -8.50 -4.14 -3.88
C LEU A 20 -9.80 -4.59 -4.55
N VAL A 21 -9.88 -5.87 -4.92
CA VAL A 21 -11.08 -6.46 -5.52
C VAL A 21 -12.25 -6.42 -4.54
N ILE A 22 -12.03 -6.74 -3.26
CA ILE A 22 -13.07 -6.67 -2.24
C ILE A 22 -13.57 -5.23 -2.07
N ILE A 23 -12.68 -4.24 -2.00
CA ILE A 23 -13.05 -2.82 -1.85
C ILE A 23 -13.88 -2.34 -3.06
N TRP A 24 -13.47 -2.72 -4.28
CA TRP A 24 -14.22 -2.40 -5.50
C TRP A 24 -15.58 -3.10 -5.53
N ALA A 25 -15.63 -4.39 -5.20
CA ALA A 25 -16.89 -5.13 -5.14
C ALA A 25 -17.85 -4.50 -4.13
N ALA A 26 -17.37 -4.18 -2.92
CA ALA A 26 -18.15 -3.49 -1.89
C ALA A 26 -18.67 -2.14 -2.41
N ARG A 27 -17.82 -1.32 -3.06
CA ARG A 27 -18.25 -0.06 -3.67
C ARG A 27 -19.35 -0.26 -4.71
N LEU A 28 -19.23 -1.24 -5.59
CA LEU A 28 -20.21 -1.50 -6.65
C LEU A 28 -21.57 -2.00 -6.12
N THR A 29 -21.62 -2.53 -4.89
CA THR A 29 -22.90 -2.95 -4.26
C THR A 29 -23.70 -1.81 -3.64
N VAL A 30 -23.12 -0.62 -3.48
CA VAL A 30 -23.79 0.52 -2.83
C VAL A 30 -24.25 1.55 -3.86
N PRO A 31 -25.55 1.88 -3.96
CA PRO A 31 -26.11 2.73 -5.02
C PRO A 31 -25.91 4.24 -4.80
N ARG A 32 -24.99 4.64 -3.92
CA ARG A 32 -24.70 6.05 -3.60
C ARG A 32 -23.20 6.26 -3.40
N GLU A 33 -22.74 7.48 -3.61
CA GLU A 33 -21.34 7.84 -3.34
C GLU A 33 -21.11 7.89 -1.83
N LEU A 34 -20.14 7.12 -1.33
CA LEU A 34 -19.76 7.06 0.07
C LEU A 34 -18.25 7.25 0.23
N TYR A 35 -17.79 7.83 1.34
CA TYR A 35 -16.35 7.76 1.63
C TYR A 35 -15.89 6.30 1.72
N VAL A 36 -14.62 6.04 1.41
CA VAL A 36 -14.08 4.67 1.37
C VAL A 36 -14.21 4.01 2.74
N SER A 37 -13.95 4.77 3.81
CA SER A 37 -14.12 4.35 5.19
C SER A 37 -15.57 3.99 5.55
N GLU A 38 -16.58 4.58 4.90
CA GLU A 38 -17.99 4.27 5.15
C GLU A 38 -18.40 2.87 4.63
N LEU A 39 -17.61 2.26 3.74
CA LEU A 39 -17.82 0.85 3.39
C LEU A 39 -17.63 -0.06 4.61
N GLY A 40 -16.83 0.38 5.58
CA GLY A 40 -16.59 -0.25 6.87
C GLY A 40 -17.50 0.22 8.00
N ALA A 41 -18.48 1.10 7.73
CA ALA A 41 -19.21 1.74 8.81
C ALA A 41 -20.11 0.77 9.58
N GLU A 42 -20.31 1.06 10.87
CA GLU A 42 -21.18 0.26 11.73
C GLU A 42 -22.59 0.10 11.14
N GLY A 43 -23.08 -1.12 11.11
CA GLY A 43 -24.39 -1.46 10.55
C GLY A 43 -24.43 -1.62 9.02
N MET A 44 -23.33 -1.36 8.31
CA MET A 44 -23.24 -1.61 6.87
C MET A 44 -23.07 -3.10 6.56
N LEU A 45 -23.77 -3.59 5.53
CA LEU A 45 -23.62 -4.98 5.05
C LEU A 45 -22.20 -5.29 4.53
N THR A 46 -21.47 -4.25 4.10
CA THR A 46 -20.11 -4.34 3.61
C THR A 46 -19.05 -4.31 4.72
N ALA A 47 -19.43 -4.06 5.98
CA ALA A 47 -18.49 -3.75 7.06
C ALA A 47 -17.42 -4.83 7.26
N GLY A 48 -17.84 -6.09 7.45
CA GLY A 48 -16.89 -7.20 7.65
C GLY A 48 -16.02 -7.48 6.43
N TRP A 49 -16.52 -7.25 5.21
CA TRP A 49 -15.73 -7.38 3.99
C TRP A 49 -14.66 -6.30 3.89
N PHE A 50 -15.02 -5.06 4.24
CA PHE A 50 -14.08 -3.95 4.25
C PHE A 50 -13.00 -4.11 5.33
N GLU A 51 -13.38 -4.56 6.53
CA GLU A 51 -12.41 -4.92 7.57
C GLU A 51 -11.43 -6.00 7.08
N ALA A 52 -11.94 -7.09 6.51
CA ALA A 52 -11.10 -8.15 5.94
C ALA A 52 -10.16 -7.60 4.85
N ALA A 53 -10.65 -6.69 4.00
CA ALA A 53 -9.82 -6.04 2.99
C ALA A 53 -8.69 -5.21 3.61
N LEU A 54 -8.96 -4.45 4.68
CA LEU A 54 -7.93 -3.70 5.41
C LEU A 54 -6.90 -4.65 6.04
N LEU A 55 -7.34 -5.73 6.67
CA LEU A 55 -6.42 -6.73 7.26
C LEU A 55 -5.54 -7.38 6.19
N LEU A 56 -6.08 -7.67 5.01
CA LEU A 56 -5.30 -8.16 3.86
C LEU A 56 -4.26 -7.13 3.38
N ILE A 57 -4.60 -5.83 3.37
CA ILE A 57 -3.62 -4.75 3.09
C ILE A 57 -2.54 -4.72 4.16
N VAL A 58 -2.89 -4.84 5.44
CA VAL A 58 -1.94 -4.83 6.55
C VAL A 58 -0.94 -5.97 6.42
N VAL A 59 -1.43 -7.20 6.23
CA VAL A 59 -0.56 -8.39 6.09
C VAL A 59 0.25 -8.32 4.81
N GLY A 60 -0.39 -8.04 3.68
CA GLY A 60 0.28 -8.01 2.38
C GLY A 60 1.26 -6.85 2.24
N GLY A 61 0.90 -5.66 2.70
CA GLY A 61 1.75 -4.48 2.76
C GLY A 61 2.94 -4.68 3.70
N SER A 62 2.75 -5.31 4.86
CA SER A 62 3.85 -5.66 5.77
C SER A 62 4.81 -6.68 5.17
N ALA A 63 4.30 -7.66 4.42
CA ALA A 63 5.12 -8.64 3.70
C ALA A 63 5.96 -7.98 2.59
N ILE A 64 5.34 -7.09 1.80
CA ILE A 64 6.03 -6.29 0.76
C ILE A 64 7.08 -5.37 1.39
N ALA A 65 6.74 -4.69 2.49
CA ALA A 65 7.67 -3.83 3.23
C ALA A 65 8.87 -4.62 3.74
N TRP A 66 8.65 -5.83 4.29
CA TRP A 66 9.72 -6.71 4.75
C TRP A 66 10.62 -7.15 3.59
N ALA A 67 10.06 -7.56 2.45
CA ALA A 67 10.84 -7.90 1.25
C ALA A 67 11.65 -6.69 0.73
N GLY A 68 11.08 -5.49 0.83
CA GLY A 68 11.66 -4.21 0.40
C GLY A 68 12.55 -3.52 1.43
N ARG A 69 12.79 -4.09 2.62
CA ARG A 69 13.45 -3.40 3.75
C ARG A 69 14.86 -2.87 3.50
N ARG A 70 15.52 -3.32 2.42
CA ARG A 70 16.86 -2.85 2.01
C ARG A 70 16.82 -1.73 0.98
N VAL A 71 15.65 -1.38 0.44
CA VAL A 71 15.49 -0.23 -0.44
C VAL A 71 15.78 1.04 0.35
N ARG A 72 16.62 1.93 -0.19
CA ARG A 72 16.95 3.22 0.41
C ARG A 72 16.86 4.35 -0.59
N SER A 73 16.34 5.48 -0.12
CA SER A 73 16.40 6.76 -0.84
C SER A 73 17.84 7.27 -0.93
N ASN A 74 18.13 8.08 -1.96
CA ASN A 74 19.41 8.79 -2.08
C ASN A 74 19.33 10.29 -1.76
N ALA A 75 18.11 10.81 -1.61
CA ALA A 75 17.92 12.17 -1.12
C ALA A 75 18.29 12.23 0.38
N ARG A 76 19.16 13.18 0.76
CA ARG A 76 19.65 13.32 2.15
C ARG A 76 18.51 13.50 3.15
N ALA A 77 17.52 14.33 2.82
CA ALA A 77 16.34 14.58 3.67
C ALA A 77 15.46 13.34 3.89
N LEU A 78 15.49 12.37 2.98
CA LEU A 78 14.60 11.19 2.99
C LEU A 78 15.32 9.91 3.42
N ARG A 79 16.56 10.04 3.92
CA ARG A 79 17.45 8.91 4.23
C ARG A 79 17.44 8.45 5.69
N ALA A 80 16.73 9.17 6.56
CA ALA A 80 16.66 8.87 7.99
C ALA A 80 16.16 7.42 8.25
N TRP A 81 15.20 6.94 7.45
CA TRP A 81 14.71 5.57 7.48
C TRP A 81 14.39 5.03 6.07
N THR A 82 14.02 3.75 5.98
CA THR A 82 13.70 3.06 4.72
C THR A 82 12.21 3.21 4.36
N PRO A 83 11.81 3.09 3.08
CA PRO A 83 10.40 3.05 2.69
C PRO A 83 9.59 1.99 3.46
N ALA A 84 10.22 0.87 3.83
CA ALA A 84 9.58 -0.19 4.60
C ALA A 84 9.08 0.29 5.99
N ILE A 85 9.81 1.18 6.65
CA ILE A 85 9.38 1.73 7.95
C ILE A 85 8.12 2.58 7.77
N SER A 86 8.07 3.41 6.73
CA SER A 86 6.87 4.19 6.40
C SER A 86 5.68 3.29 6.01
N LEU A 87 5.93 2.20 5.29
CA LEU A 87 4.89 1.21 4.99
C LEU A 87 4.37 0.51 6.25
N TRP A 88 5.24 0.12 7.19
CA TRP A 88 4.82 -0.48 8.45
C TRP A 88 4.06 0.49 9.34
N ILE A 89 4.45 1.78 9.37
CA ILE A 89 3.66 2.82 10.03
C ILE A 89 2.26 2.89 9.41
N GLY A 90 2.16 2.95 8.07
CA GLY A 90 0.88 2.92 7.38
C GLY A 90 0.06 1.66 7.67
N CYS A 91 0.69 0.49 7.70
CA CYS A 91 0.03 -0.78 8.05
C CYS A 91 -0.46 -0.79 9.50
N ALA A 92 0.31 -0.27 10.46
CA ALA A 92 -0.11 -0.18 11.85
C ALA A 92 -1.32 0.75 12.02
N LEU A 93 -1.35 1.87 11.28
CA LEU A 93 -2.46 2.80 11.29
C LEU A 93 -3.71 2.23 10.59
N PHE A 94 -3.55 1.51 9.48
CA PHE A 94 -4.66 0.78 8.85
C PHE A 94 -5.18 -0.37 9.71
N LEU A 95 -4.30 -1.05 10.46
CA LEU A 95 -4.72 -2.05 11.43
C LEU A 95 -5.59 -1.40 12.51
N PHE A 96 -5.16 -0.26 13.06
CA PHE A 96 -5.97 0.50 14.00
C PHE A 96 -7.32 0.92 13.39
N ALA A 97 -7.31 1.49 12.18
CA ALA A 97 -8.52 1.93 11.48
C ALA A 97 -9.47 0.79 11.10
N SER A 98 -8.97 -0.45 10.98
CA SER A 98 -9.82 -1.62 10.76
C SER A 98 -10.53 -2.06 12.03
N GLN A 99 -10.00 -1.74 13.22
CA GLN A 99 -10.60 -2.09 14.51
C GLN A 99 -11.49 -0.96 15.05
N VAL A 100 -11.15 0.29 14.73
CA VAL A 100 -11.92 1.49 15.08
C VAL A 100 -12.57 1.99 13.79
N THR A 101 -13.75 1.47 13.46
CA THR A 101 -14.48 1.80 12.22
C THR A 101 -15.17 3.15 12.32
N CYS A 102 -15.53 3.75 11.18
CA CYS A 102 -16.37 4.93 11.18
C CYS A 102 -17.83 4.61 11.50
N THR A 103 -18.57 5.62 11.98
CA THR A 103 -20.02 5.61 12.00
C THR A 103 -20.56 5.98 10.62
N ALA A 104 -21.83 5.64 10.36
CA ALA A 104 -22.45 5.92 9.07
C ALA A 104 -22.51 7.44 8.80
N GLY A 105 -22.09 7.86 7.60
CA GLY A 105 -22.01 9.27 7.22
C GLY A 105 -20.73 10.00 7.65
N CYS A 106 -19.73 9.29 8.21
CA CYS A 106 -18.38 9.79 8.51
C CYS A 106 -18.37 11.25 8.99
N PRO A 107 -18.92 11.54 10.19
CA PRO A 107 -19.13 12.90 10.63
C PRO A 107 -17.82 13.68 10.74
N LEU A 108 -17.93 15.00 10.57
CA LEU A 108 -16.78 15.90 10.62
C LEU A 108 -16.01 15.79 11.94
N PRO A 109 -14.68 16.00 11.91
CA PRO A 109 -13.82 15.99 13.10
C PRO A 109 -14.02 17.21 14.02
N TYR A 110 -15.12 17.95 13.87
CA TYR A 110 -15.49 19.11 14.69
C TYR A 110 -17.00 19.39 14.62
N GLY A 111 -17.47 20.27 15.50
CA GLY A 111 -18.87 20.73 15.51
C GLY A 111 -19.83 19.77 16.21
N SER A 112 -21.13 19.95 15.98
CA SER A 112 -22.19 19.23 16.70
C SER A 112 -22.35 17.77 16.30
N THR A 113 -21.74 17.34 15.19
CA THR A 113 -21.71 15.94 14.74
C THR A 113 -20.46 15.20 15.20
N PHE A 114 -19.58 15.85 15.98
CA PHE A 114 -18.31 15.27 16.39
C PHE A 114 -18.50 13.96 17.15
N ASN A 115 -17.70 12.96 16.77
CA ASN A 115 -17.56 11.70 17.48
C ASN A 115 -16.07 11.35 17.59
N LEU A 116 -15.65 10.90 18.77
CA LEU A 116 -14.26 10.56 19.04
C LEU A 116 -13.77 9.37 18.20
N GLN A 117 -14.63 8.38 17.96
CA GLN A 117 -14.33 7.20 17.14
C GLN A 117 -14.03 7.61 15.69
N ASP A 118 -14.90 8.41 15.09
CA ASP A 118 -14.72 8.92 13.73
C ASP A 118 -13.49 9.82 13.59
N PHE A 119 -13.24 10.64 14.61
CA PHE A 119 -12.04 11.47 14.68
C PHE A 119 -10.77 10.61 14.68
N LEU A 120 -10.69 9.59 15.55
CA LEU A 120 -9.54 8.70 15.64
C LEU A 120 -9.35 7.87 14.37
N HIS A 121 -10.44 7.34 13.79
CA HIS A 121 -10.40 6.64 12.50
C HIS A 121 -9.84 7.55 11.39
N THR A 122 -10.41 8.74 11.25
CA THR A 122 -10.00 9.71 10.22
C THR A 122 -8.54 10.11 10.39
N LEU A 123 -8.11 10.37 11.63
CA LEU A 123 -6.73 10.72 11.92
C LEU A 123 -5.77 9.58 11.54
N ALA A 124 -6.12 8.34 11.89
CA ALA A 124 -5.34 7.16 11.53
C ALA A 124 -5.27 6.97 10.01
N ALA A 125 -6.39 7.11 9.30
CA ALA A 125 -6.45 7.01 7.85
C ALA A 125 -5.58 8.08 7.16
N VAL A 126 -5.70 9.35 7.58
CA VAL A 126 -4.90 10.46 7.04
C VAL A 126 -3.41 10.21 7.25
N PHE A 127 -2.99 9.82 8.46
CA PHE A 127 -1.59 9.50 8.71
C PHE A 127 -1.10 8.25 7.96
N ALA A 128 -1.97 7.26 7.72
CA ALA A 128 -1.63 6.09 6.92
C ALA A 128 -1.36 6.48 5.47
N PHE A 129 -2.22 7.31 4.87
CA PHE A 129 -2.01 7.86 3.52
C PHE A 129 -0.78 8.75 3.45
N ALA A 130 -0.53 9.58 4.47
CA ALA A 130 0.67 10.40 4.54
C ALA A 130 1.94 9.53 4.60
N ALA A 131 1.94 8.47 5.40
CA ALA A 131 3.05 7.52 5.48
C ALA A 131 3.25 6.76 4.16
N ALA A 132 2.17 6.38 3.47
CA ALA A 132 2.23 5.78 2.14
C ALA A 132 2.81 6.76 1.10
N CYS A 133 2.34 8.01 1.07
CA CYS A 133 2.90 9.06 0.20
C CYS A 133 4.38 9.31 0.50
N TRP A 134 4.78 9.27 1.77
CA TRP A 134 6.19 9.36 2.16
C TRP A 134 7.01 8.18 1.63
N ALA A 135 6.48 6.95 1.71
CA ALA A 135 7.12 5.77 1.13
C ALA A 135 7.26 5.86 -0.41
N MET A 136 6.24 6.39 -1.10
CA MET A 136 6.28 6.67 -2.53
C MET A 136 7.36 7.71 -2.86
N LEU A 137 7.40 8.80 -2.09
CA LEU A 137 8.40 9.85 -2.25
C LEU A 137 9.82 9.30 -2.03
N GLN A 138 10.05 8.51 -0.98
CA GLN A 138 11.33 7.85 -0.74
C GLN A 138 11.73 6.91 -1.90
N SER A 139 10.76 6.15 -2.42
CA SER A 139 10.96 5.23 -3.55
C SER A 139 11.23 5.96 -4.86
N SER A 140 10.76 7.20 -5.00
CA SER A 140 11.03 8.06 -6.17
C SER A 140 12.50 8.48 -6.33
N PHE A 141 13.32 8.29 -5.28
CA PHE A 141 14.75 8.59 -5.27
C PHE A 141 15.62 7.32 -5.09
N ALA A 142 15.08 6.14 -5.42
CA ALA A 142 15.82 4.88 -5.38
C ALA A 142 16.80 4.77 -6.58
N ARG A 143 18.12 4.79 -6.30
CA ARG A 143 19.22 4.86 -7.30
C ARG A 143 19.15 3.80 -8.41
N ASN A 144 18.71 2.59 -8.06
CA ASN A 144 18.81 1.45 -8.95
C ASN A 144 17.50 1.11 -9.66
N HIS A 145 16.43 1.92 -9.53
CA HIS A 145 15.08 1.54 -9.96
C HIS A 145 14.37 2.65 -10.77
N ARG A 146 14.87 3.00 -11.95
CA ARG A 146 14.34 4.13 -12.75
C ARG A 146 12.82 4.05 -13.02
N VAL A 147 12.30 2.88 -13.41
CA VAL A 147 10.85 2.68 -13.63
C VAL A 147 10.07 2.89 -12.34
N LEU A 148 10.50 2.25 -11.25
CA LEU A 148 9.87 2.40 -9.94
C LEU A 148 9.94 3.86 -9.45
N ALA A 149 11.03 4.55 -9.74
CA ALA A 149 11.25 5.92 -9.32
C ALA A 149 10.28 6.88 -10.01
N VAL A 150 10.11 6.75 -11.34
CA VAL A 150 9.14 7.55 -12.11
C VAL A 150 7.72 7.21 -11.68
N PHE A 151 7.38 5.92 -11.64
CA PHE A 151 6.04 5.48 -11.25
C PHE A 151 5.69 5.93 -9.83
N SER A 152 6.59 5.78 -8.85
CA SER A 152 6.36 6.25 -7.48
C SER A 152 6.24 7.77 -7.39
N ARG A 153 6.93 8.52 -8.24
CA ARG A 153 6.80 9.99 -8.28
C ARG A 153 5.43 10.40 -8.80
N VAL A 154 5.03 9.84 -9.94
CA VAL A 154 3.74 10.15 -10.56
C VAL A 154 2.61 9.76 -9.63
N THR A 155 2.61 8.51 -9.13
CA THR A 155 1.56 8.05 -8.21
C THR A 155 1.57 8.81 -6.89
N GLY A 156 2.74 9.11 -6.32
CA GLY A 156 2.84 9.89 -5.09
C GLY A 156 2.28 11.31 -5.24
N ILE A 157 2.55 11.99 -6.36
CA ILE A 157 1.97 13.31 -6.65
C ILE A 157 0.46 13.20 -6.84
N LEU A 158 -0.01 12.24 -7.64
CA LEU A 158 -1.43 12.04 -7.89
C LEU A 158 -2.20 11.75 -6.60
N VAL A 159 -1.73 10.80 -5.79
CA VAL A 159 -2.38 10.45 -4.52
C VAL A 159 -2.38 11.64 -3.57
N ALA A 160 -1.26 12.36 -3.42
CA ALA A 160 -1.20 13.53 -2.54
C ALA A 160 -2.17 14.64 -2.97
N VAL A 161 -2.27 14.93 -4.27
CA VAL A 161 -3.17 15.95 -4.80
C VAL A 161 -4.63 15.51 -4.68
N ILE A 162 -4.96 14.29 -5.11
CA ILE A 162 -6.34 13.79 -5.13
C ILE A 162 -6.85 13.61 -3.69
N ALA A 163 -6.09 12.95 -2.81
CA ALA A 163 -6.48 12.75 -1.42
C ALA A 163 -6.50 14.07 -0.64
N GLY A 164 -5.53 14.96 -0.86
CA GLY A 164 -5.50 16.28 -0.24
C GLY A 164 -6.71 17.12 -0.63
N THR A 165 -7.07 17.12 -1.92
CA THR A 165 -8.25 17.84 -2.42
C THR A 165 -9.54 17.22 -1.88
N GLY A 166 -9.68 15.89 -1.96
CA GLY A 166 -10.85 15.18 -1.42
C GLY A 166 -11.04 15.38 0.09
N GLY A 167 -9.93 15.40 0.85
CA GLY A 167 -9.95 15.72 2.28
C GLY A 167 -10.39 17.16 2.58
N LEU A 168 -9.94 18.13 1.78
CA LEU A 168 -10.39 19.52 1.91
C LEU A 168 -11.89 19.66 1.58
N PHE A 169 -12.36 18.99 0.54
CA PHE A 169 -13.78 18.96 0.16
C PHE A 169 -14.65 18.39 1.29
N SER A 170 -14.18 17.30 1.92
CA SER A 170 -14.82 16.75 3.12
C SER A 170 -14.89 17.78 4.25
N LEU A 171 -13.77 18.43 4.60
CA LEU A 171 -13.71 19.42 5.68
C LEU A 171 -14.64 20.62 5.43
N PHE A 172 -14.71 21.14 4.21
CA PHE A 172 -15.56 22.29 3.90
C PHE A 172 -17.03 21.94 3.62
N ARG A 173 -17.41 20.65 3.71
CA ARG A 173 -18.72 20.13 3.25
C ARG A 173 -19.06 20.53 1.81
N PHE A 174 -18.03 20.75 1.00
CA PHE A 174 -18.16 21.20 -0.38
C PHE A 174 -18.02 20.00 -1.32
N GLU A 175 -18.98 19.77 -2.20
CA GLU A 175 -18.91 18.69 -3.21
C GLU A 175 -18.55 17.31 -2.63
N GLN A 176 -19.28 16.87 -1.59
CA GLN A 176 -18.97 15.63 -0.84
C GLN A 176 -18.96 14.38 -1.73
N GLU A 177 -19.80 14.33 -2.76
CA GLU A 177 -19.79 13.23 -3.75
C GLU A 177 -18.46 13.19 -4.53
N LEU A 178 -17.97 14.35 -4.96
CA LEU A 178 -16.68 14.44 -5.64
C LEU A 178 -15.53 14.10 -4.68
N GLY A 179 -15.60 14.55 -3.42
CA GLY A 179 -14.64 14.20 -2.37
C GLY A 179 -14.56 12.69 -2.14
N SER A 180 -15.70 12.01 -2.05
CA SER A 180 -15.81 10.55 -1.96
C SER A 180 -15.16 9.84 -3.15
N ARG A 181 -15.43 10.29 -4.39
CA ARG A 181 -14.82 9.72 -5.59
C ARG A 181 -13.31 9.91 -5.61
N MET A 182 -12.84 11.10 -5.21
CA MET A 182 -11.40 11.39 -5.10
C MET A 182 -10.71 10.46 -4.11
N GLU A 183 -11.28 10.26 -2.92
CA GLU A 183 -10.74 9.32 -1.93
C GLU A 183 -10.66 7.89 -2.48
N PHE A 184 -11.71 7.42 -3.15
CA PHE A 184 -11.74 6.10 -3.76
C PHE A 184 -10.67 5.92 -4.86
N VAL A 185 -10.50 6.93 -5.71
CA VAL A 185 -9.43 6.96 -6.73
C VAL A 185 -8.05 6.97 -6.07
N ALA A 186 -7.83 7.81 -5.06
CA ALA A 186 -6.55 7.90 -4.35
C ALA A 186 -6.20 6.57 -3.66
N THR A 187 -7.18 5.93 -3.02
CA THR A 187 -7.04 4.60 -2.41
C THR A 187 -6.65 3.56 -3.45
N THR A 188 -7.36 3.52 -4.59
CA THR A 188 -7.06 2.60 -5.69
C THR A 188 -5.64 2.79 -6.22
N LEU A 189 -5.23 4.04 -6.45
CA LEU A 189 -3.88 4.37 -6.92
C LEU A 189 -2.79 3.99 -5.91
N ALA A 190 -3.03 4.23 -4.62
CA ALA A 190 -2.08 3.88 -3.56
C ALA A 190 -1.89 2.37 -3.45
N ILE A 191 -2.99 1.61 -3.49
CA ILE A 191 -2.97 0.14 -3.46
C ILE A 191 -2.30 -0.41 -4.72
N ALA A 192 -2.66 0.10 -5.91
CA ALA A 192 -2.01 -0.29 -7.17
C ALA A 192 -0.51 -0.03 -7.13
N TRP A 193 -0.07 1.08 -6.51
CA TRP A 193 1.34 1.35 -6.35
C TRP A 193 2.05 0.36 -5.44
N LEU A 194 1.42 -0.05 -4.34
CA LEU A 194 1.97 -1.06 -3.44
C LEU A 194 2.17 -2.40 -4.17
N VAL A 195 1.21 -2.79 -5.02
CA VAL A 195 1.32 -3.97 -5.89
C VAL A 195 2.50 -3.85 -6.86
N VAL A 196 2.64 -2.72 -7.55
CA VAL A 196 3.76 -2.49 -8.48
C VAL A 196 5.10 -2.49 -7.74
N PHE A 197 5.16 -1.89 -6.55
CA PHE A 197 6.36 -1.89 -5.71
C PHE A 197 6.77 -3.33 -5.36
N GLY A 198 5.83 -4.17 -4.88
CA GLY A 198 6.06 -5.59 -4.63
C GLY A 198 6.45 -6.37 -5.89
N ALA A 199 5.77 -6.15 -7.03
CA ALA A 199 6.09 -6.83 -8.28
C ALA A 199 7.52 -6.51 -8.77
N VAL A 200 7.96 -5.26 -8.65
CA VAL A 200 9.34 -4.85 -9.01
C VAL A 200 10.37 -5.50 -8.09
N LEU A 201 10.08 -5.67 -6.81
CA LEU A 201 10.96 -6.39 -5.87
C LEU A 201 11.06 -7.87 -6.25
N ALA A 202 9.92 -8.53 -6.49
CA ALA A 202 9.87 -9.93 -6.91
C ALA A 202 10.64 -10.17 -8.22
N ALA A 203 10.40 -9.33 -9.24
CA ALA A 203 11.07 -9.44 -10.53
C ALA A 203 12.60 -9.34 -10.43
N ARG A 204 13.12 -8.51 -9.50
CA ARG A 204 14.56 -8.43 -9.25
C ARG A 204 15.11 -9.66 -8.55
N LEU A 205 14.39 -10.18 -7.58
CA LEU A 205 14.81 -11.40 -6.87
C LEU A 205 14.90 -12.59 -7.83
N VAL A 206 14.05 -12.65 -8.85
CA VAL A 206 14.11 -13.64 -9.94
C VAL A 206 15.29 -13.36 -10.89
N ARG A 207 15.47 -12.12 -11.36
CA ARG A 207 16.55 -11.78 -12.32
C ARG A 207 17.98 -11.94 -11.78
N VAL A 208 18.17 -11.91 -10.46
CA VAL A 208 19.49 -12.06 -9.81
C VAL A 208 19.76 -13.53 -9.42
N ALA A 209 18.91 -14.48 -9.81
CA ALA A 209 19.22 -15.91 -9.67
C ALA A 209 20.45 -16.27 -10.52
N PRO A 210 21.41 -17.06 -10.00
CA PRO A 210 22.56 -17.46 -10.80
C PRO A 210 22.10 -18.32 -11.97
N ALA A 211 22.54 -17.98 -13.18
CA ALA A 211 22.64 -18.94 -14.27
C ALA A 211 23.64 -20.02 -13.84
N GLY A 212 23.13 -21.07 -13.18
CA GLY A 212 23.93 -22.16 -12.62
C GLY A 212 23.32 -23.49 -12.97
N SER A 213 23.36 -23.85 -14.25
CA SER A 213 23.25 -25.24 -14.74
C SER A 213 23.82 -25.36 -16.16
N ALA A 214 25.00 -24.79 -16.39
CA ALA A 214 25.81 -25.11 -17.56
C ALA A 214 27.11 -25.79 -17.08
N VAL A 215 27.14 -27.11 -17.31
CA VAL A 215 28.33 -27.96 -17.49
C VAL A 215 29.26 -28.11 -16.28
N HIS A 216 28.96 -29.10 -15.43
CA HIS A 216 30.01 -29.84 -14.73
C HIS A 216 30.50 -30.92 -15.71
N GLU A 217 31.55 -30.62 -16.45
CA GLU A 217 32.25 -31.59 -17.29
C GLU A 217 32.99 -32.56 -16.34
N PRO A 218 32.75 -33.88 -16.41
CA PRO A 218 33.49 -34.82 -15.59
C PRO A 218 34.93 -34.88 -16.10
N GLN A 219 35.84 -34.30 -15.33
CA GLN A 219 37.28 -34.44 -15.49
C GLN A 219 37.63 -35.93 -15.41
N LYS A 220 37.80 -36.58 -16.58
CA LYS A 220 38.37 -37.92 -16.67
C LYS A 220 39.80 -37.86 -16.15
N ALA A 221 40.00 -38.43 -14.96
CA ALA A 221 41.29 -38.90 -14.54
C ALA A 221 41.74 -40.00 -15.52
N VAL A 222 42.85 -39.79 -16.19
CA VAL A 222 43.70 -40.88 -16.67
C VAL A 222 45.09 -40.61 -16.11
N SER A 223 45.40 -41.41 -15.10
CA SER A 223 46.73 -41.64 -14.57
C SER A 223 47.52 -42.54 -15.53
N GLU A 224 48.82 -42.25 -15.62
CA GLU A 224 49.94 -43.18 -15.79
C GLU A 224 50.39 -43.74 -17.15
N ALA A 225 51.73 -43.71 -17.25
CA ALA A 225 52.67 -44.62 -17.91
C ALA A 225 52.80 -44.56 -19.45
N HIS A 226 53.86 -43.88 -19.93
CA HIS A 226 55.13 -44.50 -20.34
C HIS A 226 56.15 -43.43 -20.76
#